data_AF-A0A937T3B5-F1
#
_entry.id   AF-A0A937T3B5-F1
#
_cell.length_a   1.000
_cell.length_b   1.000
_cell.length_c   1.000
_cell.angle_alpha   90.00
_cell.angle_beta   90.00
_cell.angle_gamma   90.00
#
_symmetry.space_group_name_H-M   'P 1'
#
loop_
_entity.id
_entity.type
_entity.pdbx_description
1 polymer ?
#
loop_
_entity_poly.entity_id
_entity_poly.type
_entity_poly.pdbx_seq_one_letter_code
_entity_poly.pdbx_strand_id
1 'polypeptide(L)' 'DMFTPTTISRFTCHDNGAVYGAPDKRFDGTTGVDDLYICGTDQGFVGIVGSIVSGISIANRYCLRA' A
#
# COMPACT_ATOMS: atom_id res chain seq x y z
N ASP A 1 25.81 -4.20 4.98
CA ASP A 1 24.49 -4.03 4.35
C ASP A 1 24.19 -2.54 4.28
N MET A 2 23.67 -2.04 3.16
CA MET A 2 23.47 -0.61 2.92
C MET A 2 22.01 -0.35 2.56
N PHE A 3 21.36 0.53 3.33
CA PHE A 3 19.97 0.96 3.08
C PHE A 3 19.97 2.08 2.03
N THR A 4 19.75 1.71 0.77
CA THR A 4 19.82 2.61 -0.39
C THR A 4 18.57 2.45 -1.24
N PRO A 5 18.19 3.45 -2.05
CA PRO A 5 17.06 3.32 -2.97
C PRO A 5 17.15 2.08 -3.87
N THR A 6 18.36 1.75 -4.35
CA THR A 6 18.63 0.56 -5.15
C THR A 6 18.35 -0.73 -4.38
N THR A 7 18.78 -0.83 -3.13
CA THR A 7 18.53 -2.04 -2.31
C THR A 7 17.06 -2.15 -1.93
N ILE A 8 16.39 -1.06 -1.59
CA ILE A 8 14.95 -1.03 -1.30
C ILE A 8 14.16 -1.51 -2.53
N SER A 9 14.40 -0.92 -3.70
CA SER A 9 13.72 -1.31 -4.94
C SER A 9 13.98 -2.78 -5.29
N ARG A 10 15.24 -3.25 -5.15
CA ARG A 10 15.61 -4.64 -5.42
C ARG A 10 14.92 -5.66 -4.53
N PHE A 11 14.74 -5.37 -3.24
CA PHE A 11 14.25 -6.34 -2.26
C PHE A 11 12.77 -6.20 -1.91
N THR A 12 12.16 -5.06 -2.20
CA THR A 12 10.76 -4.78 -1.82
C THR A 12 9.88 -4.38 -2.99
N CYS A 13 10.43 -4.29 -4.20
CA CYS A 13 9.73 -3.83 -5.41
C CYS A 13 9.09 -2.44 -5.26
N HIS A 14 9.57 -1.62 -4.31
CA HIS A 14 9.13 -0.24 -4.20
C HIS A 14 9.88 0.62 -5.22
N ASP A 15 9.14 1.23 -6.14
CA ASP A 15 9.67 2.13 -7.14
C ASP A 15 10.44 3.28 -6.48
N ASN A 16 11.59 3.62 -7.07
CA ASN A 16 12.53 4.62 -6.56
C ASN A 16 12.98 4.41 -5.10
N GLY A 17 12.80 3.20 -4.56
CA GLY A 17 13.11 2.89 -3.17
C GLY A 17 12.18 3.59 -2.17
N ALA A 18 10.93 3.86 -2.56
CA ALA A 18 9.96 4.50 -1.67
C ALA A 18 9.69 3.66 -0.41
N VAL A 19 9.89 4.24 0.77
CA VAL A 19 9.68 3.52 2.05
C VAL A 19 8.22 3.57 2.50
N TYR A 20 7.50 4.63 2.14
CA TYR A 20 6.14 4.90 2.61
C TYR A 20 5.12 4.98 1.48
N GLY A 21 5.36 4.22 0.42
CA GLY A 21 4.50 4.15 -0.75
C GLY A 21 4.56 5.40 -1.64
N ALA A 22 3.60 5.52 -2.55
CA ALA A 22 3.43 6.60 -3.51
C ALA A 22 3.09 7.95 -2.83
N PRO A 23 3.52 9.09 -3.40
CA PRO A 23 3.13 10.41 -2.91
C PRO A 23 1.63 10.65 -3.08
N ASP A 24 1.05 10.19 -4.20
CA ASP A 24 -0.37 10.29 -4.47
C ASP A 24 -1.13 9.13 -3.84
N LYS A 25 -1.74 9.40 -2.69
CA LYS A 25 -2.48 8.39 -1.92
C LYS A 25 -3.83 8.05 -2.57
N ARG A 26 -4.23 6.79 -2.42
CA ARG A 26 -5.53 6.22 -2.81
C ARG A 26 -6.28 5.76 -1.56
N PHE A 27 -6.93 6.70 -0.89
CA PHE A 27 -7.56 6.47 0.43
C PHE A 27 -8.72 5.46 0.40
N ASP A 28 -9.37 5.30 -0.75
CA ASP A 28 -10.45 4.33 -0.96
C ASP A 28 -9.95 2.99 -1.50
N GLY A 29 -8.66 2.88 -1.86
CA GLY A 29 -8.06 1.66 -2.37
C GLY A 29 -8.61 1.17 -3.71
N THR A 30 -9.43 1.96 -4.41
CA THR A 30 -9.95 1.58 -5.72
C THR A 30 -8.87 1.70 -6.78
N THR A 31 -8.98 0.88 -7.81
CA THR A 31 -8.13 0.96 -9.00
C THR A 31 -8.99 1.27 -10.23
N GLY A 32 -8.37 1.45 -11.39
CA GLY A 32 -9.09 1.57 -12.66
C GLY A 32 -9.67 0.25 -13.19
N VAL A 33 -9.56 -0.84 -12.42
CA VAL A 33 -10.06 -2.17 -12.77
C VAL A 33 -11.12 -2.56 -11.76
N ASP A 34 -12.28 -2.98 -12.26
CA ASP A 34 -13.40 -3.40 -11.42
C ASP A 34 -13.01 -4.59 -10.53
N ASP A 35 -13.44 -4.54 -9.27
CA ASP A 35 -13.16 -5.54 -8.23
C ASP A 35 -11.67 -5.80 -7.90
N LEU A 36 -10.78 -4.89 -8.33
CA LEU A 36 -9.37 -4.88 -7.93
C LEU A 36 -9.09 -3.72 -6.98
N TYR A 37 -8.64 -4.06 -5.78
CA TYR A 37 -8.38 -3.11 -4.70
C TYR A 37 -6.92 -3.18 -4.23
N ILE A 38 -6.36 -2.03 -3.88
CA ILE A 38 -5.03 -1.90 -3.27
C ILE A 38 -5.15 -1.62 -1.77
N CYS A 39 -4.26 -2.23 -0.98
CA CYS A 39 -4.09 -1.94 0.44
C CYS A 39 -2.60 -1.83 0.78
N GLY A 40 -2.28 -1.28 1.95
CA GLY A 40 -0.92 -0.96 2.37
C GLY A 40 -0.71 0.54 2.61
N THR A 41 0.52 1.00 2.47
CA THR A 41 0.93 2.38 2.81
C THR A 41 0.43 3.43 1.81
N ASP A 42 -0.12 3.00 0.68
CA ASP A 42 -0.69 3.88 -0.34
C ASP A 42 -2.07 4.41 0.02
N GLN A 43 -2.64 3.95 1.13
CA GLN A 43 -3.92 4.44 1.65
C GLN A 43 -3.78 5.61 2.61
N GLY A 44 -2.59 6.17 2.77
CA GLY A 44 -2.32 7.28 3.68
C GLY A 44 -1.91 6.85 5.09
N PHE A 45 -1.87 5.54 5.36
CA PHE A 45 -1.27 5.00 6.57
C PHE A 45 0.20 4.62 6.34
N VAL A 46 1.01 4.56 7.39
CA VAL A 46 2.45 4.39 7.28
C VAL A 46 2.96 3.28 8.19
N GLY A 47 3.97 2.53 7.72
CA GLY A 47 4.62 1.46 8.47
C GLY A 47 3.73 0.23 8.70
N ILE A 48 4.21 -0.71 9.51
CA ILE A 48 3.57 -2.03 9.72
C ILE A 48 2.13 -1.89 10.19
N VAL A 49 1.90 -1.08 11.24
CA VAL A 49 0.56 -0.86 11.79
C VAL A 49 -0.36 -0.25 10.74
N GLY A 50 0.13 0.74 9.99
CA GLY A 50 -0.63 1.38 8.93
C GLY A 50 -1.04 0.42 7.82
N SER A 51 -0.11 -0.42 7.36
CA SER A 51 -0.38 -1.43 6.33
C SER A 51 -1.42 -2.46 6.79
N ILE A 52 -1.38 -2.89 8.05
CA ILE A 52 -2.36 -3.85 8.59
C ILE A 52 -3.74 -3.21 8.68
N VAL A 53 -3.85 -2.01 9.24
CA VAL A 53 -5.13 -1.28 9.35
C VAL A 53 -5.74 -1.05 7.97
N SER A 54 -4.92 -0.64 7.00
CA SER A 54 -5.33 -0.51 5.60
C SER A 54 -5.96 -1.79 5.04
N GLY A 55 -5.32 -2.95 5.24
CA GLY A 55 -5.85 -4.24 4.78
C GLY A 55 -7.21 -4.57 5.39
N ILE A 56 -7.36 -4.37 6.70
CA ILE A 56 -8.63 -4.57 7.41
C ILE A 56 -9.72 -3.62 6.87
N SER A 57 -9.37 -2.35 6.63
CA SER A 57 -10.30 -1.35 6.11
C SER A 57 -10.82 -1.72 4.71
N ILE A 58 -9.95 -2.16 3.80
CA ILE A 58 -10.35 -2.54 2.44
C ILE A 58 -11.16 -3.83 2.41
N ALA A 59 -10.74 -4.85 3.14
CA ALA A 59 -11.49 -6.10 3.24
C ALA A 59 -12.92 -5.84 3.76
N ASN A 60 -13.06 -5.05 4.82
CA ASN A 60 -14.37 -4.70 5.37
C ASN A 60 -15.21 -3.84 4.41
N ARG A 61 -14.59 -2.95 3.65
CA ARG A 61 -15.32 -2.04 2.77
C ARG A 61 -15.84 -2.72 1.50
N TYR A 62 -15.04 -3.60 0.90
CA TYR A 62 -15.33 -4.12 -0.44
C TYR A 62 -15.53 -5.64 -0.50
N CYS A 63 -14.92 -6.42 0.41
CA CYS A 63 -14.93 -7.88 0.31
C CYS A 63 -15.90 -8.54 1.31
N LEU A 64 -16.18 -7.90 2.45
CA LEU A 64 -16.91 -8.50 3.57
C LEU A 64 -18.26 -7.81 3.88
N ARG A 65 -18.55 -6.67 3.23
CA ARG A 65 -19.87 -6.04 3.34
C ARG A 65 -20.86 -6.83 2.48
N ALA A 66 -21.79 -7.50 3.15
CA ALA A 66 -23.01 -8.07 2.57
C ALA A 66 -24.05 -6.98 2.32
#